data_AF-A0A356T7Y6-F1
#
_entry.id   AF-A0A356T7Y6-F1
#
_cell.length_a   1.000
_cell.length_b   1.000
_cell.length_c   1.000
_cell.angle_alpha   90.00
_cell.angle_beta   90.00
_cell.angle_gamma   90.00
#
_symmetry.space_group_name_H-M   'P 1'
#
loop_
_entity.id
_entity.type
_entity.pdbx_description
1 polymer ?
#
loop_
_entity_poly.entity_id
_entity_poly.type
_entity_poly.pdbx_seq_one_letter_code
_entity_poly.pdbx_strand_id
1 'polypeptide(L)'
;MEARTLFLQAHAIRPSAEALRMAGNASYEAREYVLAVELLEQAIAEREHPLREDRAALARDALEAANRFVGRLSIVAPAGARVLVDGVERDASAPLLLPRAEHELEVSAVGFATHRELVTLDGETRTVNVLLRPAASQPLQMAPAPASEPAADSEPAWVWVLVAVAAAGLVAGVIGIGFAVGGSDAPFDANAPARVVRALEVRP
;
A
#
# COMPACT_ATOMS: atom_id res chain seq x y z
N MET A 1 14.36 5.16 -1.67
CA MET A 1 13.57 6.38 -1.38
C MET A 1 14.38 7.65 -1.57
N GLU A 2 15.45 7.86 -0.81
CA GLU A 2 16.22 9.12 -0.80
C GLU A 2 16.76 9.55 -2.18
N ALA A 3 17.28 8.60 -2.97
CA ALA A 3 17.77 8.89 -4.32
C ALA A 3 16.71 9.51 -5.25
N ARG A 4 15.48 8.97 -5.27
CA ARG A 4 14.37 9.53 -6.06
C ARG A 4 14.10 10.97 -5.68
N THR A 5 14.00 11.24 -4.38
CA THR A 5 13.71 12.58 -3.86
C THR A 5 14.73 13.60 -4.35
N LEU A 6 16.02 13.27 -4.31
CA LEU A 6 17.09 14.14 -4.80
C LEU A 6 16.97 14.42 -6.30
N PHE A 7 16.65 13.42 -7.12
CA PHE A 7 16.45 13.62 -8.55
C PHE A 7 15.21 14.48 -8.86
N LEU A 8 14.11 14.28 -8.14
CA LEU A 8 12.91 15.11 -8.30
C LEU A 8 13.15 16.55 -7.86
N GLN A 9 13.92 16.77 -6.79
CA GLN A 9 14.36 18.12 -6.38
C GLN A 9 15.24 18.76 -7.46
N ALA A 10 16.18 18.01 -8.03
CA ALA A 10 17.01 18.51 -9.13
C ALA A 10 16.16 18.87 -10.36
N HIS A 11 15.15 18.06 -10.70
CA HIS A 11 14.20 18.32 -11.77
C HIS A 11 13.35 19.58 -11.50
N ALA A 12 12.92 19.80 -10.26
CA ALA A 12 12.18 21.00 -9.87
C ALA A 12 13.01 22.29 -10.00
N ILE A 13 14.33 22.20 -9.78
CA ILE A 13 15.25 23.33 -9.98
C ILE A 13 15.56 23.53 -11.47
N ARG A 14 15.76 22.44 -12.21
CA ARG A 14 16.03 22.44 -13.65
C ARG A 14 15.32 21.24 -14.30
N PRO A 15 14.21 21.47 -15.01
CA PRO A 15 13.50 20.41 -15.72
C PRO A 15 14.43 19.68 -16.67
N SER A 16 14.50 18.35 -16.52
CA SER A 16 15.31 17.49 -17.37
C SER A 16 14.80 16.06 -17.39
N ALA A 17 14.84 15.48 -18.59
CA ALA A 17 14.49 14.09 -18.83
C ALA A 17 15.42 13.12 -18.09
N GLU A 18 16.71 13.48 -17.96
CA GLU A 18 17.70 12.66 -17.25
C GLU A 18 17.35 12.51 -15.77
N ALA A 19 16.94 13.60 -15.10
CA ALA A 19 16.52 13.54 -13.71
C ALA A 19 15.27 12.66 -13.52
N LEU A 20 14.29 12.78 -14.42
CA LEU A 20 13.09 11.94 -14.43
C LEU A 20 13.44 10.46 -14.64
N ARG A 21 14.32 10.15 -15.59
CA ARG A 21 14.79 8.78 -15.86
C ARG A 21 15.46 8.17 -14.62
N MET A 22 16.34 8.93 -13.96
CA MET A 22 17.02 8.48 -12.75
C MET A 22 16.05 8.32 -11.56
N ALA A 23 15.07 9.20 -11.42
CA ALA A 23 13.99 9.08 -10.44
C ALA A 23 13.11 7.85 -10.70
N GLY A 24 12.78 7.57 -11.96
CA GLY A 24 12.04 6.39 -12.41
C GLY A 24 12.80 5.09 -12.08
N ASN A 25 14.09 5.02 -12.43
CA ASN A 25 14.94 3.88 -12.07
C ASN A 25 15.01 3.67 -10.55
N ALA A 26 15.19 4.73 -9.77
CA ALA A 26 15.20 4.64 -8.31
C ALA A 26 13.85 4.15 -7.73
N SER A 27 12.74 4.48 -8.40
CA SER A 27 11.40 3.99 -8.03
C SER A 27 11.22 2.51 -8.36
N TYR A 28 11.74 2.08 -9.52
CA TYR A 28 11.74 0.68 -9.93
C TYR A 28 12.49 -0.19 -8.92
N GLU A 29 13.70 0.22 -8.51
CA GLU A 29 14.49 -0.48 -7.49
C GLU A 29 13.80 -0.49 -6.11
N ALA A 30 13.01 0.55 -5.81
CA ALA A 30 12.18 0.61 -4.61
C ALA A 30 10.86 -0.18 -4.71
N ARG A 31 10.61 -0.87 -5.83
CA ARG A 31 9.37 -1.61 -6.15
C ARG A 31 8.11 -0.76 -6.21
N GLU A 32 8.27 0.55 -6.41
CA GLU A 32 7.15 1.47 -6.68
C GLU A 32 6.89 1.52 -8.18
N TYR A 33 6.43 0.41 -8.75
CA TYR A 33 6.38 0.22 -10.21
C TYR A 33 5.44 1.19 -10.93
N VAL A 34 4.31 1.55 -10.33
CA VAL A 34 3.37 2.54 -10.90
C VAL A 34 4.08 3.89 -11.08
N LEU A 35 4.74 4.38 -10.03
CA LEU A 35 5.48 5.64 -10.09
C LEU A 35 6.69 5.54 -11.03
N ALA A 36 7.36 4.39 -11.08
CA ALA A 36 8.45 4.17 -12.02
C ALA A 36 7.99 4.33 -13.47
N VAL A 37 6.85 3.73 -13.84
CA VAL A 37 6.25 3.86 -15.16
C VAL A 37 5.94 5.32 -15.48
N GLU A 38 5.26 6.04 -14.57
CA GLU A 38 4.91 7.45 -14.77
C GLU A 38 6.16 8.32 -15.02
N LEU A 39 7.19 8.17 -14.20
CA LEU A 39 8.42 8.95 -14.33
C LEU A 39 9.22 8.62 -15.59
N LEU A 40 9.26 7.35 -15.99
CA LEU A 40 9.94 6.91 -17.21
C LEU A 40 9.19 7.36 -18.47
N GLU A 41 7.86 7.29 -18.48
CA GLU A 41 7.02 7.85 -19.56
C GLU A 41 7.24 9.36 -19.70
N GLN A 42 7.24 10.10 -18.58
CA GLN A 42 7.55 11.53 -18.57
C GLN A 42 8.96 11.83 -19.09
N ALA A 43 9.97 11.03 -18.69
CA ALA A 43 11.34 11.18 -19.17
C ALA A 43 11.44 10.99 -20.69
N ILE A 44 10.71 10.03 -21.26
CA ILE A 44 10.69 9.78 -22.70
C ILE A 44 9.91 10.87 -23.46
N ALA A 45 8.88 11.46 -22.83
CA ALA A 45 8.03 12.47 -23.44
C ALA A 45 8.59 13.90 -23.37
N GLU A 46 9.56 14.17 -22.49
CA GLU A 46 10.19 15.48 -22.29
C GLU A 46 10.85 15.99 -23.58
N ARG A 47 10.56 17.25 -23.94
CA ARG A 47 10.98 17.86 -25.22
C ARG A 47 11.94 19.02 -25.06
N GLU A 48 11.94 19.72 -23.93
CA GLU A 48 12.83 20.87 -23.73
C GLU A 48 14.27 20.42 -23.47
N HIS A 49 14.42 19.40 -22.63
CA HIS A 49 15.72 18.83 -22.27
C HIS A 49 15.67 17.30 -22.43
N PRO A 50 15.57 16.82 -23.69
CA PRO A 50 15.30 15.41 -23.97
C PRO A 50 16.49 14.52 -23.65
N LEU A 51 16.22 13.22 -23.51
CA LEU A 51 17.25 12.20 -23.41
C LEU A 51 18.04 12.10 -24.73
N ARG A 52 19.33 11.76 -24.61
CA ARG A 52 20.10 11.23 -25.75
C ARG A 52 19.54 9.87 -26.14
N GLU A 53 19.63 9.50 -27.41
CA GLU A 53 19.00 8.26 -27.92
C GLU A 53 19.42 7.00 -27.15
N ASP A 54 20.71 6.83 -26.85
CA ASP A 54 21.20 5.69 -26.05
C ASP A 54 20.51 5.61 -24.67
N ARG A 55 20.27 6.77 -24.04
CA ARG A 55 19.61 6.83 -22.74
C ARG A 55 18.09 6.69 -22.85
N ALA A 56 17.51 7.14 -23.95
CA ALA A 56 16.10 6.92 -24.26
C ALA A 56 15.82 5.42 -24.47
N ALA A 57 16.72 4.69 -25.15
CA ALA A 57 16.64 3.24 -25.26
C ALA A 57 16.66 2.57 -23.87
N LEU A 58 17.62 2.93 -23.01
CA LEU A 58 17.67 2.42 -21.63
C LEU A 58 16.41 2.76 -20.81
N ALA A 59 15.82 3.94 -21.03
CA ALA A 59 14.58 4.33 -20.36
C ALA A 59 13.38 3.49 -20.85
N ARG A 60 13.31 3.20 -22.15
CA ARG A 60 12.27 2.33 -22.74
C ARG A 60 12.40 0.89 -22.24
N ASP A 61 13.61 0.36 -22.14
CA ASP A 61 13.86 -0.98 -21.59
C ASP A 61 13.45 -1.07 -20.10
N ALA A 62 13.78 -0.05 -19.31
CA ALA A 62 13.36 0.05 -17.92
C ALA A 62 11.83 0.18 -17.80
N LEU A 63 11.20 0.94 -18.70
CA LEU A 63 9.75 1.10 -18.76
C LEU A 63 9.07 -0.24 -19.09
N GLU A 64 9.57 -0.98 -20.07
CA GLU A 64 9.08 -2.33 -20.39
C GLU A 64 9.22 -3.27 -19.18
N ALA A 65 10.35 -3.19 -18.47
CA ALA A 65 10.55 -3.97 -17.26
C ALA A 65 9.56 -3.62 -16.14
N ALA A 66 9.32 -2.33 -15.90
CA ALA A 66 8.36 -1.86 -14.91
C ALA A 66 6.91 -2.26 -15.27
N ASN A 67 6.56 -2.21 -16.57
CA ASN A 67 5.24 -2.59 -17.07
C ASN A 67 4.85 -4.05 -16.77
N ARG A 68 5.81 -4.95 -16.54
CA ARG A 68 5.52 -6.34 -16.14
C ARG A 68 4.90 -6.46 -14.74
N PHE A 69 4.99 -5.41 -13.92
CA PHE A 69 4.52 -5.37 -12.54
C PHE A 69 3.29 -4.49 -12.31
N VAL A 70 2.74 -3.91 -13.38
CA VAL A 70 1.55 -3.06 -13.32
C VAL A 70 0.51 -3.55 -14.32
N GLY A 71 -0.76 -3.25 -14.06
CA GLY A 71 -1.87 -3.46 -14.99
C GLY A 71 -2.62 -2.16 -15.21
N ARG A 72 -3.38 -2.10 -16.31
CA ARG A 72 -4.26 -0.97 -16.62
C ARG A 72 -5.71 -1.39 -16.38
N LEU A 73 -6.44 -0.61 -15.60
CA LEU A 73 -7.86 -0.84 -15.31
C LEU A 73 -8.69 0.26 -15.98
N SER A 74 -9.51 -0.13 -16.96
CA SER A 74 -10.49 0.76 -17.59
C SER A 74 -11.87 0.47 -16.99
N ILE A 75 -12.54 1.50 -16.49
CA ILE A 75 -13.82 1.36 -15.78
C ILE A 75 -14.89 2.10 -16.56
N VAL A 76 -15.91 1.38 -17.01
CA VAL A 76 -17.08 1.97 -17.66
C VAL A 76 -18.23 1.94 -16.65
N ALA A 77 -18.56 3.12 -16.11
CA ALA A 77 -19.62 3.30 -15.13
C ALA A 77 -20.64 4.36 -15.58
N PRO A 78 -21.87 4.35 -15.03
CA PRO A 78 -22.87 5.39 -15.31
C PRO A 78 -22.36 6.80 -14.96
N ALA A 79 -22.84 7.81 -15.67
CA ALA A 79 -22.47 9.21 -15.40
C ALA A 79 -22.80 9.59 -13.94
N GLY A 80 -21.86 10.27 -13.27
CA GLY A 80 -22.00 10.67 -11.87
C GLY A 80 -21.77 9.55 -10.85
N ALA A 81 -21.31 8.37 -11.29
CA ALA A 81 -20.87 7.33 -10.38
C ALA A 81 -19.54 7.70 -9.71
N ARG A 82 -19.47 7.47 -8.39
CA ARG A 82 -18.25 7.54 -7.59
C ARG A 82 -17.55 6.18 -7.62
N VAL A 83 -16.29 6.18 -8.01
CA VAL A 83 -15.46 4.98 -8.15
C VAL A 83 -14.36 5.01 -7.10
N LEU A 84 -14.28 3.95 -6.31
CA LEU A 84 -13.20 3.71 -5.36
C LEU A 84 -12.45 2.44 -5.79
N VAL A 85 -11.12 2.51 -5.73
CA VAL A 85 -10.24 1.35 -5.88
C VAL A 85 -9.40 1.26 -4.62
N ASP A 86 -9.47 0.12 -3.94
CA ASP A 86 -8.83 -0.13 -2.64
C ASP A 86 -9.19 0.94 -1.60
N GLY A 87 -10.45 1.39 -1.61
CA GLY A 87 -10.97 2.44 -0.72
C GLY A 87 -10.52 3.87 -1.06
N VAL A 88 -9.75 4.07 -2.13
CA VAL A 88 -9.33 5.40 -2.60
C VAL A 88 -10.17 5.82 -3.79
N GLU A 89 -10.76 7.01 -3.74
CA GLU A 89 -11.51 7.56 -4.87
C GLU A 89 -10.60 7.83 -6.06
N ARG A 90 -11.00 7.33 -7.23
CA ARG A 90 -10.24 7.44 -8.49
C ARG A 90 -11.12 7.99 -9.60
N ASP A 91 -10.52 8.78 -10.48
CA ASP A 91 -11.17 9.21 -11.71
C ASP A 91 -11.21 8.05 -12.71
N ALA A 92 -12.42 7.62 -13.11
CA ALA A 92 -12.63 6.56 -14.07
C ALA A 92 -12.65 7.05 -15.54
N SER A 93 -12.41 8.34 -15.79
CA SER A 93 -12.41 8.92 -17.15
C SER A 93 -11.26 8.43 -18.03
N ALA A 94 -10.19 7.91 -17.42
CA ALA A 94 -9.03 7.34 -18.11
C ALA A 94 -8.61 6.01 -17.46
N PRO A 95 -7.87 5.15 -18.19
CA PRO A 95 -7.36 3.90 -17.62
C PRO A 95 -6.45 4.18 -16.42
N LEU A 96 -6.75 3.52 -15.30
CA LEU A 96 -5.98 3.60 -14.07
C LEU A 96 -4.79 2.65 -14.14
N LEU A 97 -3.59 3.16 -13.85
CA LEU A 97 -2.41 2.33 -13.69
C LEU A 97 -2.30 1.87 -12.24
N LEU A 98 -2.29 0.55 -12.04
CA LEU A 98 -2.31 -0.06 -10.71
C LEU A 98 -1.28 -1.20 -10.63
N PRO A 99 -0.82 -1.58 -9.43
CA PRO A 99 0.02 -2.76 -9.26
C PRO A 99 -0.62 -4.02 -9.87
N ARG A 100 0.20 -4.97 -10.27
CA ARG A 100 -0.29 -6.30 -10.67
C ARG A 100 -0.69 -7.08 -9.41
N ALA A 101 -1.92 -6.89 -8.97
CA ALA A 101 -2.49 -7.52 -7.80
C ALA A 101 -4.02 -7.68 -7.95
N GLU A 102 -4.63 -8.23 -6.91
CA GLU A 102 -6.07 -8.11 -6.71
C GLU A 102 -6.39 -6.74 -6.11
N HIS A 103 -7.39 -6.08 -6.70
CA HIS A 103 -7.88 -4.77 -6.27
C HIS A 103 -9.37 -4.84 -5.96
N GLU A 104 -9.80 -4.15 -4.92
CA GLU A 104 -11.22 -4.00 -4.59
C GLU A 104 -11.80 -2.80 -5.34
N LEU A 105 -12.72 -3.05 -6.26
CA LEU A 105 -13.47 -2.02 -6.98
C LEU A 105 -14.81 -1.79 -6.31
N GLU A 106 -15.06 -0.56 -5.89
CA GLU A 106 -16.38 -0.11 -5.44
C GLU A 106 -16.92 0.98 -6.39
N VAL A 107 -18.15 0.81 -6.87
CA VAL A 107 -18.83 1.81 -7.69
C VAL A 107 -20.18 2.11 -7.07
N SER A 108 -20.43 3.40 -6.80
CA SER A 108 -21.67 3.86 -6.19
C SER A 108 -22.25 5.05 -6.96
N ALA A 109 -23.57 5.16 -7.02
CA ALA A 109 -24.25 6.32 -7.58
C ALA A 109 -25.53 6.60 -6.79
N VAL A 110 -25.96 7.87 -6.77
CA VAL A 110 -27.17 8.26 -6.04
C VAL A 110 -28.39 7.51 -6.58
N GLY A 111 -29.12 6.84 -5.69
CA GLY A 111 -30.29 6.02 -6.05
C GLY A 111 -29.97 4.59 -6.51
N PHE A 112 -28.70 4.19 -6.52
CA PHE A 112 -28.24 2.86 -6.89
C PHE A 112 -27.59 2.12 -5.73
N ALA A 113 -27.66 0.79 -5.74
CA ALA A 113 -26.90 -0.05 -4.82
C ALA A 113 -25.41 0.04 -5.16
N THR A 114 -24.55 0.05 -4.15
CA THR A 114 -23.09 0.01 -4.35
C THR A 114 -22.70 -1.33 -4.94
N HIS A 115 -22.01 -1.32 -6.07
CA HIS A 115 -21.41 -2.50 -6.68
C HIS A 115 -20.00 -2.68 -6.13
N ARG A 116 -19.68 -3.91 -5.69
CA ARG A 116 -18.35 -4.29 -5.20
C ARG A 116 -17.86 -5.50 -5.97
N GLU A 117 -16.63 -5.45 -6.45
CA GLU A 117 -16.02 -6.53 -7.24
C GLU A 117 -14.51 -6.60 -6.99
N LEU A 118 -13.98 -7.82 -6.88
CA LEU A 118 -12.54 -8.06 -6.84
C LEU A 118 -12.00 -8.20 -8.27
N VAL A 119 -11.04 -7.35 -8.62
CA VAL A 119 -10.45 -7.25 -9.96
C VAL A 119 -8.99 -7.63 -9.88
N THR A 120 -8.63 -8.78 -10.44
CA THR A 120 -7.23 -9.20 -10.60
C THR A 120 -6.62 -8.58 -11.85
N LEU A 121 -5.50 -7.87 -11.71
CA LEU A 121 -4.71 -7.39 -12.83
C LEU A 121 -3.52 -8.31 -13.04
N ASP A 122 -3.33 -8.78 -14.28
CA ASP A 122 -2.28 -9.72 -14.67
C ASP A 122 -1.24 -9.12 -15.65
N GLY A 123 -1.38 -7.83 -15.98
CA GLY A 123 -0.44 -7.07 -16.82
C GLY A 123 -1.05 -6.51 -18.09
N GLU A 124 -2.20 -7.04 -18.53
CA GLU A 124 -2.94 -6.49 -19.66
C GLU A 124 -3.91 -5.37 -19.22
N THR A 125 -4.48 -4.66 -20.20
CA THR A 125 -5.56 -3.70 -19.93
C THR A 125 -6.84 -4.48 -19.66
N ARG A 126 -7.34 -4.44 -18.43
CA ARG A 126 -8.60 -5.04 -18.03
C ARG A 126 -9.70 -3.98 -18.04
N THR A 127 -10.75 -4.24 -18.82
CA THR A 127 -11.93 -3.38 -18.86
C THR A 127 -13.05 -3.98 -18.02
N VAL A 128 -13.59 -3.21 -17.08
CA VAL A 128 -14.71 -3.60 -16.22
C VAL A 128 -15.92 -2.73 -16.56
N ASN A 129 -16.99 -3.36 -17.04
CA ASN A 129 -18.25 -2.71 -17.33
C ASN A 129 -19.19 -2.87 -16.13
N VAL A 130 -19.46 -1.78 -15.43
CA VAL A 130 -20.30 -1.80 -14.22
C VAL A 130 -21.70 -1.32 -14.54
N LEU A 131 -22.66 -2.22 -14.40
CA LEU A 131 -24.09 -1.90 -14.46
C LEU A 131 -24.63 -1.81 -13.04
N LEU A 132 -24.95 -0.60 -12.60
CA LEU A 132 -25.51 -0.38 -11.28
C LEU A 132 -26.98 -0.78 -11.23
N ARG A 133 -27.34 -1.55 -10.21
CA ARG A 133 -28.73 -1.90 -9.93
C ARG A 133 -29.37 -0.78 -9.10
N PRO A 134 -30.60 -0.34 -9.42
CA PRO A 134 -31.33 0.57 -8.56
C PRO A 134 -31.34 0.05 -7.13
N ALA A 135 -31.13 0.92 -6.15
CA ALA A 135 -31.32 0.56 -4.77
C ALA A 135 -32.82 0.35 -4.59
N ALA A 136 -33.28 -0.91 -4.74
CA ALA A 136 -34.59 -1.28 -4.23
C ALA A 136 -34.56 -0.86 -2.77
N SER A 137 -35.42 0.09 -2.41
CA SER A 137 -35.56 0.60 -1.06
C SER A 137 -35.72 -0.61 -0.14
N GLN A 138 -34.63 -1.04 0.49
CA GLN A 138 -34.70 -2.00 1.55
C GLN A 138 -35.58 -1.31 2.59
N PRO A 139 -36.77 -1.84 2.93
CA PRO A 139 -37.46 -1.36 4.11
C PRO A 139 -36.42 -1.47 5.22
N LEU A 140 -36.23 -0.37 5.96
CA LEU A 140 -35.35 -0.27 7.12
C LEU A 140 -35.27 -1.65 7.75
N GLN A 141 -34.16 -2.35 7.52
CA GLN A 141 -33.93 -3.62 8.16
C GLN A 141 -33.66 -3.20 9.59
N MET A 142 -34.75 -3.07 10.36
CA MET A 142 -34.71 -3.01 11.80
C MET A 142 -33.71 -4.09 12.17
N ALA A 143 -32.63 -3.66 12.83
CA ALA A 143 -31.75 -4.59 13.52
C ALA A 143 -32.64 -5.69 14.11
N PRO A 144 -32.26 -6.99 13.99
CA PRO A 144 -33.02 -8.01 14.66
C PRO A 144 -33.18 -7.51 16.09
N ALA A 145 -34.43 -7.29 16.51
CA ALA A 145 -34.73 -6.97 17.89
C ALA A 145 -33.88 -7.95 18.70
N PRO A 146 -33.05 -7.48 19.65
CA PRO A 146 -32.22 -8.39 20.43
C PRO A 146 -33.17 -9.49 20.88
N ALA A 147 -32.87 -10.74 20.50
CA ALA A 147 -33.73 -11.85 20.83
C ALA A 147 -33.95 -11.78 22.34
N SER A 148 -35.17 -11.42 22.73
CA SER A 148 -35.59 -11.52 24.11
C SER A 148 -35.52 -13.01 24.41
N GLU A 149 -34.43 -13.43 25.07
CA GLU A 149 -34.37 -14.75 25.67
C GLU A 149 -35.65 -14.93 26.49
N PRO A 150 -36.43 -16.01 26.29
CA PRO A 150 -37.59 -16.25 27.11
C PRO A 150 -37.10 -16.50 28.53
N ALA A 151 -37.54 -15.64 29.43
CA ALA A 151 -37.43 -15.80 30.87
C ALA A 151 -37.92 -17.20 31.26
N ALA A 152 -37.01 -18.04 31.74
CA ALA A 152 -37.36 -19.17 32.57
C ALA A 152 -37.36 -18.68 34.02
N ASP A 153 -38.56 -18.52 34.55
CA ASP A 153 -38.85 -18.26 35.95
C ASP A 153 -38.16 -19.28 36.87
N SER A 154 -37.36 -18.80 37.82
CA SER A 154 -37.42 -19.25 39.22
C SER A 154 -36.94 -18.11 40.13
N GLU A 155 -37.88 -17.34 40.65
CA GLU A 155 -37.75 -16.40 41.76
C GLU A 155 -37.38 -17.10 43.11
N PRO A 156 -37.12 -16.38 44.25
CA PRO A 156 -36.92 -14.91 44.43
C PRO A 156 -35.77 -14.45 45.39
N ALA A 157 -35.41 -13.17 45.19
CA ALA A 157 -35.21 -12.09 46.17
C ALA A 157 -34.07 -12.13 47.21
N TRP A 158 -32.89 -11.66 46.80
CA TRP A 158 -32.20 -10.53 47.46
C TRP A 158 -31.20 -9.90 46.47
N VAL A 159 -31.72 -9.02 45.64
CA VAL A 159 -30.95 -8.12 44.76
C VAL A 159 -29.91 -7.36 45.60
N TRP A 160 -28.65 -7.23 45.13
CA TRP A 160 -27.88 -5.96 45.09
C TRP A 160 -26.61 -6.12 44.21
N VAL A 161 -26.76 -5.80 42.92
CA VAL A 161 -25.93 -4.91 42.07
C VAL A 161 -24.39 -4.92 42.19
N LEU A 162 -23.70 -5.06 41.05
CA LEU A 162 -22.69 -4.11 40.48
C LEU A 162 -22.22 -4.68 39.12
N VAL A 163 -22.72 -4.22 37.97
CA VAL A 163 -22.35 -2.99 37.21
C VAL A 163 -20.84 -2.90 36.94
N ALA A 164 -20.45 -3.28 35.73
CA ALA A 164 -19.17 -2.94 35.14
C ALA A 164 -19.39 -1.84 34.09
N VAL A 165 -18.97 -0.61 34.41
CA VAL A 165 -18.81 0.48 33.43
C VAL A 165 -17.44 1.13 33.63
N ALA A 166 -16.67 1.05 32.55
CA ALA A 166 -15.71 2.00 32.01
C ALA A 166 -15.00 3.03 32.92
N ALA A 167 -13.66 2.94 32.85
CA ALA A 167 -12.73 4.00 32.45
C ALA A 167 -12.38 5.17 33.42
N ALA A 168 -11.06 5.41 33.44
CA ALA A 168 -10.34 6.66 33.64
C ALA A 168 -9.94 7.09 35.07
N GLY A 169 -8.63 7.06 35.34
CA GLY A 169 -7.91 8.21 35.89
C GLY A 169 -7.25 8.11 37.28
N LEU A 170 -5.92 7.94 37.27
CA LEU A 170 -4.89 8.60 38.10
C LEU A 170 -4.85 8.47 39.66
N VAL A 171 -3.70 7.92 40.11
CA VAL A 171 -2.75 8.40 41.16
C VAL A 171 -3.11 8.28 42.65
N ALA A 172 -2.38 7.41 43.36
CA ALA A 172 -1.45 7.72 44.48
C ALA A 172 -1.00 6.39 45.14
N GLY A 173 0.25 5.94 44.96
CA GLY A 173 1.31 6.02 45.99
C GLY A 173 1.17 4.89 47.04
N VAL A 174 2.11 3.96 47.24
CA VAL A 174 3.47 4.21 47.75
C VAL A 174 4.29 2.90 47.70
N ILE A 175 5.45 3.00 47.04
CA ILE A 175 6.79 2.44 47.37
C ILE A 175 7.00 0.92 47.39
N GLY A 176 7.71 0.47 46.35
CA GLY A 176 8.48 -0.78 46.30
C GLY A 176 9.36 -0.80 45.05
N ILE A 177 10.42 0.01 45.06
CA ILE A 177 11.45 0.07 44.01
C ILE A 177 12.19 -1.26 43.94
N GLY A 178 12.27 -1.85 42.75
CA GLY A 178 13.11 -3.00 42.46
C GLY A 178 13.46 -3.08 40.97
N PHE A 179 14.48 -2.32 40.57
CA PHE A 179 15.23 -2.59 39.34
C PHE A 179 15.85 -3.99 39.45
N ALA A 180 15.62 -4.84 38.46
CA ALA A 180 16.48 -5.98 38.20
C ALA A 180 17.10 -5.80 36.80
N VAL A 181 18.23 -5.11 36.78
CA VAL A 181 19.28 -5.34 35.79
C VAL A 181 19.81 -6.74 36.06
N GLY A 182 19.59 -7.66 35.13
CA GLY A 182 20.17 -9.00 35.14
C GLY A 182 21.00 -9.18 33.90
N GLY A 183 22.24 -8.71 33.95
CA GLY A 183 23.29 -9.22 33.08
C GLY A 183 23.69 -10.61 33.56
N SER A 184 24.00 -11.49 32.61
CA SER A 184 24.97 -12.56 32.84
C SER A 184 25.51 -13.02 31.50
N ASP A 185 26.80 -12.75 31.35
CA ASP A 185 27.72 -13.25 30.35
C ASP A 185 27.68 -14.77 30.18
N ALA A 186 28.04 -15.20 28.96
CA ALA A 186 29.21 -16.04 28.66
C ALA A 186 28.91 -17.11 27.59
N PRO A 187 29.94 -17.67 26.89
CA PRO A 187 31.33 -17.23 26.79
C PRO A 187 31.80 -16.99 25.35
N PHE A 188 32.77 -16.08 25.25
CA PHE A 188 33.71 -15.95 24.16
C PHE A 188 34.56 -17.24 24.10
N ASP A 189 34.52 -17.97 23.00
CA ASP A 189 35.44 -19.09 22.78
C ASP A 189 36.80 -18.51 22.36
N ALA A 190 37.71 -18.49 23.34
CA ALA A 190 39.10 -18.10 23.19
C ALA A 190 39.98 -19.36 23.26
N ASN A 191 39.94 -20.20 22.24
CA ASN A 191 41.05 -21.11 21.95
C ASN A 191 41.27 -21.28 20.44
N ALA A 192 42.16 -20.42 19.92
CA ALA A 192 42.68 -20.42 18.57
C ALA A 192 43.49 -21.71 18.26
N PRO A 193 43.98 -21.90 17.02
CA PRO A 193 45.22 -21.18 16.70
C PRO A 193 45.22 -20.48 15.34
N ALA A 194 45.87 -19.33 15.37
CA ALA A 194 46.29 -18.52 14.24
C ALA A 194 47.09 -19.33 13.22
N ARG A 195 46.81 -19.10 11.93
CA ARG A 195 47.80 -19.24 10.87
C ARG A 195 47.96 -17.91 10.16
N VAL A 196 48.98 -17.17 10.60
CA VAL A 196 49.66 -16.16 9.79
C VAL A 196 50.83 -16.86 9.09
N VAL A 197 51.30 -16.21 8.01
CA VAL A 197 52.54 -16.42 7.24
C VAL A 197 52.27 -17.13 5.92
N ARG A 198 52.69 -16.69 4.72
CA ARG A 198 53.29 -15.47 4.15
C ARG A 198 53.56 -15.83 2.67
N ALA A 199 53.41 -14.85 1.78
CA ALA A 199 54.23 -14.62 0.58
C ALA A 199 54.40 -15.66 -0.56
N LEU A 200 54.25 -15.11 -1.77
CA LEU A 200 55.09 -15.21 -2.97
C LEU A 200 55.14 -16.52 -3.77
N GLU A 201 54.70 -16.40 -5.04
CA GLU A 201 55.32 -16.85 -6.31
C GLU A 201 54.20 -16.77 -7.37
N VAL A 202 54.13 -15.89 -8.37
CA VAL A 202 55.06 -15.48 -9.45
C VAL A 202 55.63 -16.66 -10.27
N ARG A 203 54.93 -16.91 -11.41
CA ARG A 203 55.42 -17.36 -12.73
C ARG A 203 55.84 -18.83 -12.91
N PRO A 204 56.06 -19.34 -14.14
CA PRO A 204 56.20 -18.70 -15.47
C PRO A 204 54.92 -18.45 -16.27
#